data_AF-A0A329HG99-F1
#
_entry.id   AF-A0A329HG99-F1
#
_cell.length_a   1.000
_cell.length_b   1.000
_cell.length_c   1.000
_cell.angle_alpha   90.00
_cell.angle_beta   90.00
_cell.angle_gamma   90.00
#
_symmetry.space_group_name_H-M   'P 1'
#
loop_
_entity.id
_entity.type
_entity.pdbx_description
1 polymer ?
#
loop_
_entity_poly.entity_id
_entity_poly.type
_entity_poly.pdbx_seq_one_letter_code
_entity_poly.pdbx_strand_id
1 'polypeptide(L)'
;MSQINPASPAALAAYSSASDEENATGSSFNDKVLDFFKQNQPEGTLNDVIDQLKQLAEPGEKISMQELNSAILIADGILRKDEEYKTYTDSTLDRMTTQMLGVNMFYNNMLYKSFTKTDDDASF
;
A
#
# COMPACT_ATOMS: atom_id res chain seq x y z
N MET A 1 -30.76 -27.35 -0.10
CA MET A 1 -30.74 -25.98 0.43
C MET A 1 -29.48 -25.84 1.25
N SER A 2 -28.42 -25.24 0.69
CA SER A 2 -27.13 -25.11 1.38
C SER A 2 -27.13 -23.82 2.18
N GLN A 3 -26.95 -23.94 3.49
CA GLN A 3 -26.86 -22.83 4.42
C GLN A 3 -25.58 -22.04 4.14
N ILE A 4 -25.75 -20.72 3.99
CA ILE A 4 -24.66 -19.76 3.91
C ILE A 4 -24.12 -19.59 5.33
N ASN A 5 -22.88 -20.00 5.57
CA ASN A 5 -22.19 -19.73 6.83
C ASN A 5 -22.01 -18.20 6.98
N PRO A 6 -22.54 -17.55 8.03
CA PRO A 6 -22.19 -16.17 8.31
C PRO A 6 -20.73 -16.13 8.77
N ALA A 7 -19.91 -15.33 8.09
CA ALA A 7 -18.52 -15.08 8.48
C ALA A 7 -18.50 -14.56 9.94
N SER A 8 -17.61 -15.16 10.74
CA SER A 8 -17.45 -14.83 12.16
C SER A 8 -17.16 -13.33 12.35
N PRO A 9 -17.77 -12.64 13.32
CA PRO A 9 -17.53 -11.22 13.58
C PRO A 9 -16.04 -10.88 13.84
N ALA A 10 -15.25 -11.87 14.27
CA ALA A 10 -13.81 -11.72 14.45
C ALA A 10 -13.03 -11.48 13.14
N ALA A 11 -13.53 -11.95 12.00
CA ALA A 11 -12.93 -11.67 10.69
C ALA A 11 -13.29 -10.26 10.19
N LEU A 12 -14.43 -9.70 10.63
CA LEU A 12 -14.77 -8.30 10.36
C LEU A 12 -14.02 -7.33 11.29
N ALA A 13 -13.71 -7.73 12.53
CA ALA A 13 -12.94 -6.88 13.45
C ALA A 13 -11.49 -6.64 12.97
N ALA A 14 -10.90 -7.58 12.23
CA ALA A 14 -9.54 -7.44 11.70
C ALA A 14 -9.40 -6.35 10.61
N TYR A 15 -10.49 -5.96 9.93
CA TYR A 15 -10.46 -4.79 9.03
C TYR A 15 -10.89 -3.49 9.73
N SER A 16 -11.56 -3.58 10.88
CA SER A 16 -12.04 -2.41 11.65
C SER A 16 -11.01 -1.87 12.65
N SER A 17 -9.91 -2.57 12.91
CA SER A 17 -8.83 -2.06 13.77
C SER A 17 -7.89 -1.07 13.08
N ALA A 18 -8.20 -0.59 11.87
CA ALA A 18 -7.42 0.45 11.20
C ALA A 18 -7.80 1.89 11.58
N SER A 19 -8.69 2.05 12.57
CA SER A 19 -9.19 3.38 12.96
C SER A 19 -9.49 3.41 14.46
N ASP A 20 -8.43 3.34 15.27
CA ASP A 20 -8.36 3.91 16.62
C ASP A 20 -6.96 3.66 17.23
N GLU A 21 -5.95 4.41 16.76
CA GLU A 21 -4.76 4.72 17.55
C GLU A 21 -4.48 6.23 17.45
N GLU A 22 -5.44 7.04 17.91
CA GLU A 22 -5.07 8.32 18.50
C GLU A 22 -4.26 8.01 19.77
N ASN A 23 -3.08 8.64 19.89
CA ASN A 23 -2.24 8.75 21.10
C ASN A 23 -0.98 7.86 21.18
N ALA A 24 -0.16 7.84 20.11
CA ALA A 24 1.28 7.72 20.25
C ALA A 24 1.91 9.11 20.13
N THR A 25 2.74 9.52 21.09
CA THR A 25 3.38 10.85 21.19
C THR A 25 4.49 11.12 20.14
N GLY A 26 4.39 10.45 18.99
CA GLY A 26 5.16 10.71 17.78
C GLY A 26 4.31 10.31 16.57
N SER A 27 4.29 11.17 15.54
CA SER A 27 3.58 10.89 14.28
C SER A 27 4.15 9.62 13.66
N SER A 28 3.30 8.61 13.44
CA SER A 28 3.73 7.36 12.81
C SER A 28 4.24 7.63 11.39
N PHE A 29 5.06 6.74 10.82
CA PHE A 29 5.50 6.91 9.42
C PHE A 29 4.30 7.04 8.45
N ASN A 30 3.19 6.35 8.73
CA ASN A 30 1.95 6.46 7.97
C ASN A 30 1.35 7.88 8.04
N ASP A 31 1.33 8.48 9.23
CA ASP A 31 0.82 9.84 9.43
C ASP A 31 1.69 10.86 8.71
N LYS A 32 3.02 10.70 8.77
CA LYS A 32 3.97 11.55 8.02
C LYS A 32 3.74 11.48 6.51
N VAL A 33 3.51 10.27 5.99
CA VAL A 33 3.22 10.04 4.57
C VAL A 33 1.89 10.69 4.17
N LEU A 34 0.85 10.53 5.00
CA LEU A 34 -0.45 11.16 4.78
C LEU A 34 -0.31 12.69 4.75
N ASP A 35 0.35 13.27 5.74
CA ASP A 35 0.57 14.72 5.84
C ASP A 35 1.39 15.24 4.64
N PHE A 36 2.41 14.48 4.23
CA PHE A 36 3.19 14.80 3.05
C PHE A 36 2.32 14.88 1.79
N PHE A 37 1.42 13.91 1.58
CA PHE A 37 0.51 13.93 0.44
C PHE A 37 -0.49 15.08 0.49
N LYS A 38 -1.03 15.40 1.68
CA LYS A 38 -1.93 16.55 1.85
C LYS A 38 -1.26 17.87 1.49
N GLN A 39 -0.03 18.06 1.97
CA GLN A 39 0.68 19.34 1.85
C GLN A 39 1.29 19.54 0.45
N ASN A 40 1.82 18.48 -0.15
CA ASN A 40 2.68 18.62 -1.33
C ASN A 40 2.03 18.12 -2.62
N GLN A 41 1.02 17.25 -2.55
CA GLN A 41 0.39 16.60 -3.71
C GLN A 41 1.43 16.19 -4.78
N PRO A 42 2.48 15.44 -4.40
CA PRO A 42 3.64 15.17 -5.24
C PRO A 42 3.23 14.53 -6.57
N GLU A 43 3.72 15.12 -7.66
CA GLU A 43 3.58 14.59 -9.00
C GLU A 43 4.88 13.92 -9.48
N GLY A 44 4.80 13.08 -10.52
CA GLY A 44 5.95 12.42 -11.12
C GLY A 44 5.83 10.91 -11.19
N THR A 45 6.98 10.22 -11.22
CA THR A 45 7.01 8.75 -11.21
C THR A 45 6.86 8.22 -9.79
N LEU A 46 6.36 6.98 -9.66
CA LEU A 46 6.28 6.31 -8.37
C LEU A 46 7.63 6.28 -7.65
N ASN A 47 8.74 6.04 -8.36
CA ASN A 47 10.07 6.00 -7.76
C ASN A 47 10.49 7.35 -7.17
N ASP A 48 10.19 8.46 -7.86
CA ASP A 48 10.53 9.81 -7.37
C ASP A 48 9.79 10.11 -6.06
N VAL A 49 8.51 9.72 -5.99
CA VAL A 49 7.70 9.89 -4.78
C VAL A 49 8.19 8.98 -3.68
N ILE A 50 8.52 7.72 -3.97
CA ILE A 50 9.10 6.78 -3.00
C ILE A 50 10.39 7.35 -2.39
N ASP A 51 11.26 7.94 -3.21
CA ASP A 51 12.52 8.52 -2.71
C ASP A 51 12.30 9.75 -1.84
N GLN A 52 11.24 10.52 -2.08
CA GLN A 52 10.82 11.61 -1.19
C GLN A 52 10.24 11.06 0.12
N LEU A 53 9.40 10.02 0.07
CA LEU A 53 8.80 9.41 1.26
C LEU A 53 9.84 8.77 2.19
N LYS A 54 10.91 8.18 1.64
CA LYS A 54 12.02 7.65 2.44
C LYS A 54 12.71 8.72 3.30
N GLN A 55 12.68 9.98 2.88
CA GLN A 55 13.28 11.08 3.63
C GLN A 55 12.47 11.50 4.86
N LEU A 56 11.23 11.00 4.99
CA LEU A 56 10.35 11.25 6.14
C LEU A 56 10.67 10.34 7.35
N ALA A 57 11.47 9.29 7.14
CA ALA A 57 11.89 8.36 8.18
C ALA A 57 12.81 9.05 9.20
N GLU A 58 12.72 8.64 10.47
CA GLU A 58 13.59 9.14 11.52
C GLU A 58 15.06 8.75 11.28
N PRO A 59 16.04 9.53 11.79
CA PRO A 59 17.45 9.17 11.68
C PRO A 59 17.74 7.77 12.25
N GLY A 60 18.21 6.86 11.40
CA GLY A 60 18.52 5.48 11.76
C GLY A 60 17.35 4.49 11.59
N GLU A 61 16.16 4.98 11.26
CA GLU A 61 15.01 4.16 10.90
C GLU A 61 15.20 3.57 9.49
N LYS A 62 14.88 2.29 9.33
CA LYS A 62 14.89 1.61 8.03
C LYS A 62 13.47 1.25 7.65
N ILE A 63 12.94 1.94 6.65
CA ILE A 63 11.62 1.65 6.11
C ILE A 63 11.75 0.57 5.03
N SER A 64 11.06 -0.55 5.23
CA SER A 64 10.93 -1.58 4.21
C SER A 64 10.02 -1.12 3.07
N MET A 65 10.19 -1.72 1.89
CA MET A 65 9.30 -1.47 0.75
C MET A 65 7.84 -1.83 1.07
N GLN A 66 7.61 -2.82 1.93
CA GLN A 66 6.26 -3.21 2.34
C GLN A 66 5.62 -2.13 3.22
N GLU A 67 6.35 -1.60 4.21
CA GLU A 67 5.87 -0.50 5.05
C GLU A 67 5.57 0.75 4.21
N LEU A 68 6.45 1.07 3.26
CA LEU A 68 6.26 2.19 2.36
C LEU A 68 5.03 1.99 1.46
N ASN A 69 4.84 0.78 0.93
CA ASN A 69 3.66 0.46 0.12
C ASN A 69 2.38 0.56 0.93
N SER A 70 2.38 0.04 2.16
CA SER A 70 1.23 0.14 3.08
C SER A 70 0.91 1.59 3.40
N ALA A 71 1.91 2.41 3.69
CA ALA A 71 1.73 3.83 4.01
C ALA A 71 1.08 4.60 2.84
N ILE A 72 1.52 4.37 1.60
CA ILE A 72 0.92 4.99 0.41
C ILE A 72 -0.54 4.54 0.24
N LEU A 73 -0.84 3.25 0.39
CA LEU A 73 -2.21 2.74 0.23
C LEU A 73 -3.16 3.24 1.32
N ILE A 74 -2.68 3.36 2.56
CA ILE A 74 -3.44 3.96 3.66
C ILE A 74 -3.72 5.43 3.35
N ALA A 75 -2.70 6.19 2.94
CA ALA A 75 -2.88 7.60 2.59
C ALA A 75 -3.86 7.80 1.43
N ASP A 76 -3.74 7.02 0.34
CA ASP A 76 -4.69 7.04 -0.79
C ASP A 76 -6.13 6.74 -0.32
N GLY A 77 -6.30 5.69 0.49
CA GLY A 77 -7.61 5.31 1.03
C GLY A 77 -8.24 6.36 1.94
N ILE A 78 -7.44 7.13 2.68
CA ILE A 78 -7.91 8.25 3.49
C ILE A 78 -8.28 9.44 2.60
N LEU A 79 -7.40 9.84 1.69
CA LEU A 79 -7.59 11.02 0.85
C LEU A 79 -8.76 10.88 -0.13
N ARG A 80 -9.07 9.67 -0.61
CA ARG A 80 -10.23 9.42 -1.47
C ARG A 80 -11.58 9.71 -0.84
N LYS A 81 -11.64 9.79 0.49
CA LYS A 81 -12.87 10.14 1.24
C LYS A 81 -13.10 11.65 1.30
N ASP A 82 -12.10 12.44 0.92
CA ASP A 82 -12.12 13.88 1.00
C ASP A 82 -12.22 14.48 -0.42
N GLU A 83 -13.26 15.27 -0.65
CA GLU A 83 -13.54 15.87 -1.96
C GLU A 83 -12.42 16.83 -2.40
N GLU A 84 -11.70 17.45 -1.46
CA GLU A 84 -10.58 18.34 -1.75
C GLU A 84 -9.49 17.63 -2.57
N TYR A 85 -9.23 16.36 -2.25
CA TYR A 85 -8.16 15.58 -2.84
C TYR A 85 -8.63 14.68 -3.98
N LYS A 86 -9.92 14.73 -4.35
CA LYS A 86 -10.52 13.82 -5.32
C LYS A 86 -9.80 13.80 -6.68
N THR A 87 -9.46 14.97 -7.22
CA THR A 87 -8.74 15.07 -8.49
C THR A 87 -7.35 14.44 -8.38
N TYR A 88 -6.66 14.71 -7.28
CA TYR A 88 -5.32 14.17 -7.03
C TYR A 88 -5.35 12.65 -6.84
N THR A 89 -6.33 12.13 -6.12
CA THR A 89 -6.48 10.69 -5.91
C THR A 89 -6.84 9.97 -7.19
N ASP A 90 -7.78 10.49 -7.99
CA ASP A 90 -8.29 9.82 -9.20
C ASP A 90 -7.29 9.86 -10.37
N SER A 91 -6.31 10.77 -10.35
CA SER A 91 -5.31 10.91 -11.42
C SER A 91 -3.93 10.40 -11.03
N THR A 92 -3.39 10.89 -9.91
CA THR A 92 -2.00 10.66 -9.52
C THR A 92 -1.87 9.44 -8.63
N LEU A 93 -2.60 9.37 -7.51
CA LEU A 93 -2.49 8.24 -6.59
C LEU A 93 -3.03 6.95 -7.21
N ASP A 94 -4.13 7.00 -7.96
CA ASP A 94 -4.68 5.83 -8.66
C ASP A 94 -3.67 5.19 -9.62
N ARG A 95 -2.93 6.02 -10.36
CA ARG A 95 -1.85 5.57 -11.24
C ARG A 95 -0.72 4.92 -10.44
N MET A 96 -0.29 5.57 -9.35
CA MET A 96 0.81 5.09 -8.51
C MET A 96 0.46 3.77 -7.82
N THR A 97 -0.72 3.66 -7.21
CA THR A 97 -1.18 2.45 -6.53
C THR A 97 -1.40 1.31 -7.53
N THR A 98 -1.90 1.60 -8.73
CA THR A 98 -1.98 0.61 -9.82
C THR A 98 -0.59 0.08 -10.22
N GLN A 99 0.40 0.96 -10.37
CA GLN A 99 1.78 0.55 -10.67
C GLN A 99 2.37 -0.34 -9.56
N MET A 100 2.15 0.01 -8.30
CA MET A 100 2.61 -0.79 -7.16
C MET A 100 1.98 -2.19 -7.14
N LEU A 101 0.66 -2.27 -7.33
CA LEU A 101 -0.06 -3.55 -7.36
C LEU A 101 0.33 -4.40 -8.57
N GLY A 102 0.54 -3.76 -9.74
CA GLY A 102 1.02 -4.42 -10.95
C GLY A 102 2.42 -5.02 -10.80
N VAL A 103 3.34 -4.31 -10.15
CA VAL A 103 4.69 -4.82 -9.84
C VAL A 103 4.62 -6.02 -8.89
N ASN A 104 3.76 -5.96 -7.86
CA ASN A 104 3.57 -7.07 -6.93
C ASN A 104 3.00 -8.32 -7.63
N MET A 105 2.04 -8.16 -8.55
CA MET A 105 1.52 -9.27 -9.35
C MET A 105 2.58 -9.86 -10.28
N PHE A 106 3.44 -9.03 -10.89
CA PHE A 106 4.52 -9.51 -11.74
C PHE A 106 5.54 -10.33 -10.94
N TYR A 107 5.95 -9.86 -9.76
CA TYR A 107 6.85 -10.58 -8.86
C TYR A 107 6.25 -11.92 -8.40
N ASN A 108 4.98 -11.92 -8.00
CA ASN A 108 4.29 -13.15 -7.59
C ASN A 108 4.21 -14.16 -8.75
N ASN A 109 3.94 -13.70 -9.97
CA ASN A 109 3.94 -14.56 -11.16
C ASN A 109 5.33 -15.07 -11.54
N MET A 110 6.39 -14.28 -11.36
CA MET A 110 7.77 -14.72 -11.62
C MET A 110 8.22 -15.77 -10.60
N LEU A 111 7.96 -15.54 -9.30
CA LEU A 111 8.23 -16.51 -8.23
C LEU A 111 7.43 -17.79 -8.44
N TYR A 112 6.13 -17.68 -8.74
CA TYR A 112 5.30 -18.85 -9.04
C TYR A 112 5.86 -19.63 -10.23
N LYS A 113 6.27 -18.95 -11.31
CA LYS A 113 6.92 -19.61 -12.46
C LYS A 113 8.27 -20.23 -12.10
N SER A 114 9.07 -19.65 -11.21
CA SER A 114 10.33 -20.27 -10.77
C SER A 114 10.14 -21.48 -9.85
N PHE A 115 9.03 -21.53 -9.10
CA PHE A 115 8.70 -22.68 -8.25
C PHE A 115 7.94 -23.79 -8.98
N THR A 116 7.22 -23.46 -10.06
CA THR A 116 6.42 -24.42 -10.84
C THR A 116 7.09 -24.89 -12.13
N LYS A 117 8.15 -24.21 -12.60
CA LYS A 117 9.08 -24.80 -13.55
C LYS A 117 10.06 -25.70 -12.80
N THR A 118 9.70 -26.96 -12.63
CA THR A 118 10.71 -28.01 -12.52
C THR A 118 11.43 -28.12 -13.86
N ASP A 119 12.74 -28.40 -13.85
CA ASP A 119 13.61 -28.64 -15.02
C ASP A 119 13.17 -29.83 -15.91
N ASP A 120 11.94 -30.33 -15.77
CA ASP A 120 11.43 -31.52 -16.44
C ASP A 120 10.79 -31.26 -17.82
N ASP A 121 10.94 -30.05 -18.38
CA ASP A 121 10.60 -29.79 -19.79
C ASP A 121 11.83 -29.86 -20.71
N ALA A 122 12.85 -30.62 -20.29
CA ALA A 122 13.86 -31.19 -21.17
C ALA A 122 13.53 -32.68 -21.41
N SER A 123 12.40 -32.97 -22.04
CA SER A 123 12.14 -34.29 -22.61
C SER A 123 11.68 -34.21 -24.07
N PHE A 124 12.65 -34.53 -24.94
CA PHE A 124 12.62 -34.85 -26.38
C PHE A 124 12.42 -33.72 -27.41
#